data_AF-A0A949EQ26-F1
#
_entry.id   AF-A0A949EQ26-F1
#
_cell.length_a   1.000
_cell.length_b   1.000
_cell.length_c   1.000
_cell.angle_alpha   90.00
_cell.angle_beta   90.00
_cell.angle_gamma   90.00
#
_symmetry.space_group_name_H-M   'P 1'
#
loop_
_entity.id
_entity.type
_entity.pdbx_description
1 polymer ?
#
loop_
_entity_poly.entity_id
_entity_poly.type
_entity_poly.pdbx_seq_one_letter_code
_entity_poly.pdbx_strand_id
1 'polypeptide(L)' 'MLALRLPEEIEQRLAALAKRSGRSKSFYAREAILEHLDDLEAAYLSDEILKRVESGQERTYTLDELERELGLAD' A
#
# COMPACT_ATOMS: atom_id res chain seq x y z
N MET A 1 16.62 6.53 -14.49
CA MET A 1 15.50 6.00 -15.30
C MET A 1 15.54 4.48 -15.15
N LEU A 2 14.48 3.85 -14.67
CA LEU A 2 14.41 2.41 -14.45
C LEU A 2 13.88 1.73 -15.73
N ALA A 3 14.61 0.78 -16.28
CA ALA A 3 14.18 0.00 -17.44
C ALA A 3 13.69 -1.39 -16.97
N LEU A 4 12.40 -1.65 -17.15
CA LEU A 4 11.77 -2.91 -16.76
C LEU A 4 11.52 -3.76 -18.01
N ARG A 5 11.84 -5.05 -17.93
CA ARG A 5 11.37 -6.03 -18.92
C ARG A 5 10.02 -6.55 -18.45
N LEU A 6 8.99 -6.27 -19.22
CA LEU A 6 7.63 -6.69 -18.93
C LEU A 6 7.24 -7.87 -19.82
N PRO A 7 6.43 -8.81 -19.31
CA PRO A 7 5.78 -9.79 -20.18
C PRO A 7 4.93 -9.08 -21.23
N GLU A 8 4.82 -9.67 -22.43
CA GLU A 8 4.12 -9.08 -23.57
C GLU A 8 2.66 -8.73 -23.23
N GLU A 9 1.97 -9.59 -22.47
CA GLU A 9 0.59 -9.36 -22.03
C GLU A 9 0.45 -8.07 -21.22
N ILE A 10 1.40 -7.76 -20.34
CA ILE A 10 1.38 -6.54 -19.53
C ILE A 10 1.61 -5.32 -20.42
N GLU A 11 2.53 -5.41 -21.39
CA GLU A 11 2.74 -4.33 -22.35
C GLU A 11 1.48 -4.04 -23.18
N GLN A 12 0.75 -5.07 -23.59
CA GLN A 12 -0.51 -4.94 -24.31
C GLN A 12 -1.60 -4.28 -23.44
N ARG A 13 -1.72 -4.67 -22.17
CA ARG A 13 -2.65 -4.04 -21.21
C ARG A 13 -2.33 -2.55 -21.00
N LEU A 14 -1.07 -2.21 -20.80
CA LEU A 14 -0.62 -0.82 -20.67
C LEU A 14 -0.88 -0.01 -21.95
N ALA A 15 -0.68 -0.62 -23.12
CA ALA A 15 -0.98 0.02 -24.40
C ALA A 15 -2.48 0.31 -24.56
N ALA A 16 -3.34 -0.62 -24.17
CA ALA A 16 -4.79 -0.46 -24.24
C ALA A 16 -5.28 0.66 -23.30
N LEU A 17 -4.75 0.72 -22.08
CA LEU A 17 -5.05 1.80 -21.13
C LEU A 17 -4.61 3.16 -21.66
N ALA A 18 -3.37 3.25 -22.17
CA ALA A 18 -2.83 4.46 -22.79
C ALA A 18 -3.71 4.95 -23.95
N LYS A 19 -4.13 4.04 -24.84
CA LYS A 19 -4.99 4.37 -25.98
C LYS A 19 -6.35 4.90 -25.55
N ARG A 20 -6.93 4.35 -24.47
CA ARG A 20 -8.27 4.73 -23.98
C ARG A 20 -8.29 6.08 -23.26
N SER A 21 -7.21 6.43 -22.56
CA SER A 21 -7.18 7.65 -21.73
C SER A 21 -6.37 8.81 -22.32
N GLY A 22 -5.56 8.55 -23.34
CA GLY A 22 -4.59 9.51 -23.87
C GLY A 22 -3.34 9.71 -22.99
N ARG A 23 -3.17 8.93 -21.92
CA ARG A 23 -1.95 8.95 -21.09
C ARG A 23 -0.89 8.00 -21.64
N SER A 24 0.37 8.16 -21.25
CA SER A 24 1.46 7.28 -21.67
C SER A 24 1.40 5.91 -20.97
N LYS A 25 2.03 4.88 -21.58
CA LYS A 25 2.24 3.59 -20.89
C LYS A 25 3.05 3.76 -19.60
N SER A 26 4.04 4.66 -19.61
CA SER A 26 4.89 4.96 -18.45
C SER A 26 4.13 5.57 -17.28
N PHE A 27 3.07 6.34 -17.55
CA PHE A 27 2.17 6.84 -16.51
C PHE A 27 1.55 5.66 -15.76
N TYR A 28 0.88 4.75 -16.47
CA TYR A 28 0.23 3.59 -15.84
C TYR A 28 1.19 2.63 -15.15
N ALA A 29 2.35 2.38 -15.75
CA ALA A 29 3.38 1.56 -15.12
C ALA A 29 3.85 2.19 -13.80
N ARG A 30 4.02 3.52 -13.75
CA ARG A 30 4.39 4.22 -12.53
C ARG A 30 3.27 4.17 -11.48
N GLU A 31 2.03 4.47 -11.85
CA GLU A 31 0.91 4.44 -10.89
C GLU A 31 0.76 3.04 -10.26
N ALA A 32 0.85 1.98 -11.07
CA ALA A 32 0.79 0.61 -10.55
C ALA A 32 1.94 0.25 -9.61
N ILE A 33 3.14 0.78 -9.85
CA ILE A 33 4.29 0.60 -8.95
C ILE A 33 4.05 1.35 -7.63
N LEU A 34 3.57 2.59 -7.69
CA LEU A 34 3.30 3.39 -6.50
C LEU A 34 2.22 2.74 -5.63
N GLU A 35 1.10 2.33 -6.24
CA GLU A 35 0.01 1.65 -5.55
C GLU A 35 0.49 0.36 -4.87
N HIS A 36 1.35 -0.43 -5.52
CA HIS A 36 1.89 -1.65 -4.91
C HIS A 36 2.96 -1.38 -3.85
N LEU A 37 3.70 -0.26 -3.95
CA LEU A 37 4.67 0.12 -2.92
C LEU A 37 3.97 0.44 -1.60
N ASP A 38 2.83 1.14 -1.64
CA ASP A 38 2.03 1.43 -0.45
C ASP A 38 1.61 0.13 0.28
N ASP A 39 1.16 -0.88 -0.48
CA ASP A 39 0.82 -2.20 0.06
C ASP A 39 2.02 -2.92 0.68
N LEU A 40 3.17 -2.89 0.00
CA LEU A 40 4.40 -3.52 0.48
C LEU A 40 4.90 -2.85 1.76
N GLU A 41 4.92 -1.52 1.79
CA GLU A 41 5.31 -0.74 2.96
C GLU A 41 4.38 -1.03 4.15
N ALA A 42 3.07 -1.11 3.91
CA ALA A 42 2.10 -1.51 4.92
C ALA A 42 2.34 -2.94 5.45
N ALA A 43 2.66 -3.89 4.56
CA ALA A 43 2.96 -5.27 4.95
C ALA A 43 4.25 -5.34 5.80
N TYR A 44 5.30 -4.62 5.42
CA TYR A 44 6.55 -4.56 6.19
C TYR A 44 6.37 -3.87 7.55
N LEU A 45 5.60 -2.79 7.59
CA LEU A 45 5.27 -2.10 8.85
C LEU A 45 4.46 -3.01 9.78
N SER A 46 3.56 -3.84 9.24
CA SER A 46 2.71 -4.73 10.04
C SER A 46 3.52 -5.77 10.81
N ASP A 47 4.51 -6.40 10.17
CA ASP A 47 5.39 -7.37 10.84
C ASP A 47 6.26 -6.72 11.92
N GLU A 48 6.73 -5.48 11.67
CA GLU A 48 7.52 -4.75 12.66
C GLU A 48 6.66 -4.30 13.84
N ILE A 49 5.47 -3.76 13.58
CA ILE A 49 4.49 -3.35 14.60
C ILE A 49 4.10 -4.57 15.44
N LEU A 50 3.80 -5.71 14.83
CA LEU A 50 3.44 -6.93 15.56
C LEU A 50 4.56 -7.37 16.50
N LYS A 51 5.81 -7.37 16.04
CA LYS A 51 6.97 -7.66 16.90
C LYS A 51 7.11 -6.67 18.05
N ARG A 52 6.83 -5.37 17.83
CA ARG A 52 6.88 -4.36 18.90
C ARG A 52 5.74 -4.56 19.91
N VAL A 53 4.56 -4.93 19.46
CA VAL A 53 3.43 -5.31 20.34
C VAL A 53 3.79 -6.55 21.17
N GLU A 54 4.27 -7.61 20.53
CA GLU A 54 4.67 -8.87 21.21
C GLU A 54 5.81 -8.67 22.20
N SER A 55 6.77 -7.79 21.89
CA SER A 55 7.89 -7.45 22.78
C SER A 55 7.56 -6.37 23.81
N GLY A 56 6.32 -5.86 23.84
CA GLY A 56 5.87 -4.83 24.79
C GLY A 56 6.45 -3.42 24.54
N GLN A 57 7.02 -3.19 23.36
CA GLN A 57 7.59 -1.90 22.93
C GLN A 57 6.57 -0.97 22.27
N GLU A 58 5.38 -1.49 21.95
CA GLU A 58 4.25 -0.73 21.40
C GLU A 58 3.11 -0.68 22.43
N ARG A 59 2.53 0.50 22.65
CA ARG A 59 1.39 0.63 23.57
C ARG A 59 0.14 0.08 22.90
N THR A 60 -0.51 -0.87 23.57
CA THR A 60 -1.84 -1.36 23.17
C THR A 60 -2.90 -0.71 24.05
N TYR A 61 -4.12 -0.64 23.52
CA TYR A 61 -5.29 -0.10 24.22
C TYR A 61 -6.39 -1.16 24.20
N THR A 62 -7.07 -1.32 25.33
CA THR A 62 -8.34 -2.03 25.36
C THR A 62 -9.43 -1.20 24.67
N LEU A 63 -10.53 -1.85 24.27
CA LEU A 63 -11.66 -1.16 23.67
C LEU A 63 -12.20 -0.06 24.61
N ASP A 64 -12.42 -0.39 25.88
CA ASP A 64 -12.89 0.56 26.90
C ASP A 64 -11.95 1.78 27.06
N GLU A 65 -10.63 1.58 27.03
CA GLU A 65 -9.66 2.69 27.11
C GLU A 65 -9.78 3.61 25.90
N LEU A 66 -9.91 3.03 24.70
CA LEU A 66 -10.03 3.77 23.45
C LEU A 66 -11.36 4.54 23.39
N GLU A 67 -12.47 3.92 23.77
CA GLU A 67 -13.79 4.55 23.80
C GLU A 67 -13.83 5.74 24.76
N ARG A 68 -13.18 5.63 25.93
CA ARG A 68 -13.05 6.75 26.87
C ARG A 68 -12.20 7.88 26.29
N GLU A 69 -11.08 7.57 25.64
CA GLU A 69 -10.20 8.58 25.05
C GLU A 69 -10.88 9.33 23.90
N LEU A 70 -11.69 8.63 23.09
CA LEU A 70 -12.44 9.19 21.97
C LEU A 70 -13.77 9.85 22.38
N GLY A 71 -14.16 9.78 23.64
CA GLY A 71 -15.45 10.30 24.11
C GLY A 71 -16.66 9.54 23.55
N LEU A 72 -16.45 8.26 23.22
CA LEU A 72 -17.47 7.33 22.71
C LEU A 72 -17.99 6.36 23.78
N ALA A 73 -17.42 6.41 24.99
CA ALA A 73 -17.89 5.61 26.11
C ALA A 73 -19.32 6.06 26.53
N ASP A 74 -20.23 5.09 26.62
CA ASP A 74 -21.61 5.26 27.11
C ASP A 74 -21.66 5.76 28.57
#